data_AF-K6WXT1-F1
#
_entry.id   AF-K6WXT1-F1
#
_cell.length_a   1.000
_cell.length_b   1.000
_cell.length_c   1.000
_cell.angle_alpha   90.00
_cell.angle_beta   90.00
_cell.angle_gamma   90.00
#
_symmetry.space_group_name_H-M   'P 1'
#
loop_
_entity.id
_entity.type
_entity.pdbx_description
1 polymer ?
#
loop_
_entity_poly.entity_id
_entity_poly.type
_entity_poly.pdbx_seq_one_letter_code
_entity_poly.pdbx_strand_id
1 'polypeptide(L)'
;MSENRLVQEWSDEHVWAAIHTERRRLADDLADLDDAAWATPSLCGEWTVEDVVAHLTAAANTGRLRWIRSVLGARFNFDRHNARCLAEYRGTTPHETLTNFQDATEMSIQPSKPTWAWLGEVIVHGMDIRVPLGIDTTPDLETTEYLAGCFVGKNFTVPSKDMAQGFTLRATDGTFSTAPARR
;
A
#
# COMPACT_ATOMS: atom_id res chain seq x y z
N MET A 1 34.75 10.96 0.61
CA MET A 1 33.84 10.49 1.67
C MET A 1 32.42 10.73 1.19
N SER A 2 31.80 9.75 0.51
CA SER A 2 30.39 9.85 0.14
C SER A 2 29.58 9.22 1.25
N GLU A 3 28.96 10.04 2.10
CA GLU A 3 27.97 9.56 3.06
C GLU A 3 26.88 8.83 2.27
N ASN A 4 26.72 7.56 2.59
CA ASN A 4 25.58 6.76 2.21
C ASN A 4 24.38 7.43 2.86
N ARG A 5 23.68 8.33 2.14
CA ARG A 5 22.44 8.95 2.61
C ARG A 5 21.36 7.87 2.56
N LEU A 6 21.48 6.90 3.46
CA LEU A 6 20.44 5.95 3.78
C LEU A 6 19.28 6.79 4.31
N VAL A 7 18.22 6.86 3.51
CA VAL A 7 16.82 7.23 3.82
C VAL A 7 16.68 8.31 4.89
N GLN A 8 16.18 9.49 4.51
CA GLN A 8 15.71 10.50 5.45
C GLN A 8 14.87 9.82 6.56
N GLU A 9 15.30 9.90 7.81
CA GLU A 9 14.56 9.26 8.90
C GLU A 9 13.24 10.02 9.11
N TRP A 10 12.15 9.45 8.62
CA TRP A 10 10.81 9.95 8.89
C TRP A 10 10.35 9.47 10.27
N SER A 11 9.74 10.38 11.03
CA SER A 11 9.01 10.02 12.24
C SER A 11 7.77 9.19 11.87
N ASP A 12 7.23 8.42 12.81
CA ASP A 12 5.96 7.71 12.60
C ASP A 12 4.82 8.67 12.23
N GLU A 13 4.82 9.89 12.77
CA GLU A 13 3.85 10.94 12.46
C GLU A 13 3.95 11.38 10.99
N HIS A 14 5.16 11.58 10.47
CA HIS A 14 5.36 11.90 9.05
C HIS A 14 4.89 10.76 8.15
N VAL A 15 5.19 9.50 8.51
CA VAL A 15 4.71 8.34 7.75
C VAL A 15 3.18 8.27 7.73
N TRP A 16 2.52 8.51 8.87
CA TRP A 16 1.05 8.54 8.92
C TRP A 16 0.45 9.68 8.10
N ALA A 17 1.03 10.88 8.16
CA ALA A 17 0.59 12.00 7.33
C ALA A 17 0.67 11.66 5.83
N ALA A 18 1.72 10.96 5.41
CA ALA A 18 1.84 10.46 4.04
C ALA A 18 0.79 9.38 3.72
N ILE A 19 0.55 8.43 4.62
CA ILE A 19 -0.51 7.41 4.46
C ILE A 19 -1.88 8.06 4.24
N HIS A 20 -2.25 9.05 5.08
CA HIS A 20 -3.53 9.75 4.96
C HIS A 20 -3.62 10.53 3.65
N THR A 21 -2.52 11.17 3.23
CA THR A 21 -2.46 11.89 1.95
C THR A 21 -2.66 10.95 0.77
N GLU A 22 -1.97 9.81 0.73
CA GLU A 22 -2.08 8.86 -0.37
C GLU A 22 -3.43 8.15 -0.41
N ARG A 23 -4.06 7.88 0.75
CA ARG A 23 -5.43 7.37 0.81
C ARG A 23 -6.44 8.39 0.27
N ARG A 24 -6.33 9.66 0.65
CA ARG A 24 -7.20 10.73 0.12
C ARG A 24 -7.03 10.89 -1.38
N ARG A 25 -5.79 10.93 -1.88
CA ARG A 25 -5.52 10.98 -3.33
C ARG A 25 -6.16 9.81 -4.07
N LEU A 26 -6.03 8.59 -3.55
CA LEU A 26 -6.69 7.43 -4.16
C LEU A 26 -8.22 7.55 -4.10
N ALA A 27 -8.80 8.02 -2.99
CA ALA A 27 -10.24 8.22 -2.90
C ALA A 27 -10.73 9.28 -3.90
N ASP A 28 -9.96 10.35 -4.12
CA ASP A 28 -10.25 11.39 -5.10
C ASP A 28 -10.18 10.84 -6.54
N ASP A 29 -9.17 10.02 -6.86
CA ASP A 29 -9.04 9.35 -8.17
C ASP A 29 -10.23 8.43 -8.48
N LEU A 30 -10.84 7.84 -7.45
CA LEU A 30 -11.94 6.89 -7.56
C LEU A 30 -13.32 7.54 -7.58
N ALA A 31 -13.43 8.84 -7.25
CA ALA A 31 -14.71 9.52 -7.00
C ALA A 31 -15.63 9.57 -8.22
N ASP A 32 -15.05 9.69 -9.41
CA ASP A 32 -15.77 9.87 -10.67
C ASP A 32 -15.79 8.59 -11.55
N LEU A 33 -15.32 7.45 -11.02
CA LEU A 33 -15.38 6.19 -11.75
C LEU A 33 -16.82 5.70 -11.91
N ASP A 34 -17.13 5.20 -13.11
CA ASP A 34 -18.37 4.47 -13.33
C ASP A 34 -18.30 3.04 -12.76
N ASP A 35 -19.47 2.43 -12.55
CA ASP A 35 -19.57 1.08 -11.98
C ASP A 35 -18.81 0.01 -12.79
N ALA A 36 -18.61 0.23 -14.10
CA ALA A 36 -17.89 -0.71 -14.95
C ALA A 36 -16.38 -0.67 -14.68
N ALA A 37 -15.82 0.51 -14.43
CA ALA A 37 -14.41 0.69 -14.09
C ALA A 37 -14.04 -0.02 -12.79
N TRP A 38 -14.95 -0.08 -11.81
CA TRP A 38 -14.75 -0.80 -10.54
C TRP A 38 -14.57 -2.33 -10.71
N ALA A 39 -15.14 -2.90 -11.78
CA ALA A 39 -14.98 -4.32 -12.13
C ALA A 39 -13.70 -4.62 -12.94
N THR A 40 -12.90 -3.59 -13.27
CA THR A 40 -11.64 -3.77 -14.01
C THR A 40 -10.67 -4.67 -13.24
N PRO A 41 -10.04 -5.66 -13.88
CA PRO A 41 -8.97 -6.43 -13.25
C PRO A 41 -7.83 -5.53 -12.79
N SER A 42 -7.45 -5.66 -11.52
CA SER A 42 -6.28 -4.98 -10.96
C SER A 42 -4.99 -5.75 -11.29
N LEU A 43 -3.84 -5.19 -10.90
CA LEU A 43 -2.58 -5.95 -10.95
C LEU A 43 -2.44 -6.99 -9.82
N CYS A 44 -3.39 -7.05 -8.87
CA CYS A 44 -3.45 -8.03 -7.78
C CYS A 44 -4.08 -9.37 -8.23
N GLY A 45 -3.58 -9.95 -9.33
CA GLY A 45 -4.02 -11.26 -9.81
C GLY A 45 -5.52 -11.30 -10.16
N GLU A 46 -6.30 -12.04 -9.37
CA GLU A 46 -7.74 -12.24 -9.58
C GLU A 46 -8.61 -11.11 -9.02
N TRP A 47 -8.02 -10.07 -8.44
CA TRP A 47 -8.77 -8.99 -7.79
C TRP A 47 -9.20 -7.92 -8.79
N THR A 48 -10.43 -7.45 -8.64
CA THR A 48 -10.90 -6.23 -9.31
C THR A 48 -10.44 -4.97 -8.56
N VAL A 49 -10.58 -3.80 -9.18
CA VAL A 49 -10.37 -2.51 -8.51
C VAL A 49 -11.16 -2.42 -7.20
N GLU A 50 -12.43 -2.83 -7.21
CA GLU A 50 -13.28 -2.84 -6.02
C GLU A 50 -12.72 -3.73 -4.90
N ASP A 51 -12.17 -4.90 -5.24
CA ASP A 51 -11.57 -5.80 -4.26
C ASP A 51 -10.32 -5.16 -3.62
N VAL A 52 -9.47 -4.51 -4.40
CA VAL A 52 -8.28 -3.82 -3.85
C VAL A 52 -8.69 -2.68 -2.90
N VAL A 53 -9.73 -1.90 -3.24
CA VAL A 53 -10.25 -0.83 -2.37
C VAL A 53 -10.85 -1.39 -1.07
N ALA A 54 -11.63 -2.47 -1.15
CA ALA A 54 -12.16 -3.16 0.02
C ALA A 54 -11.03 -3.71 0.91
N HIS A 55 -9.95 -4.24 0.30
CA HIS A 55 -8.77 -4.70 1.02
C HIS A 55 -8.07 -3.56 1.77
N LEU A 56 -7.83 -2.42 1.11
CA LEU A 56 -7.23 -1.23 1.74
C LEU A 56 -8.08 -0.71 2.91
N THR A 57 -9.40 -0.72 2.75
CA THR A 57 -10.35 -0.36 3.82
C THR A 57 -10.24 -1.32 5.00
N ALA A 58 -10.16 -2.63 4.73
CA ALA A 58 -9.96 -3.63 5.76
C ALA A 58 -8.62 -3.45 6.48
N ALA A 59 -7.54 -3.16 5.76
CA ALA A 59 -6.22 -2.91 6.35
C ALA A 59 -6.24 -1.70 7.29
N ALA A 60 -6.94 -0.62 6.90
CA ALA A 60 -7.09 0.59 7.72
C ALA A 60 -7.97 0.40 8.97
N ASN A 61 -8.85 -0.60 8.98
CA ASN A 61 -9.76 -0.87 10.10
C ASN A 61 -9.32 -2.04 10.99
N THR A 62 -8.40 -2.89 10.51
CA THR A 62 -8.04 -4.12 11.21
C THR A 62 -6.94 -3.86 12.24
N GLY A 63 -7.32 -3.70 13.51
CA GLY A 63 -6.35 -3.69 14.61
C GLY A 63 -5.63 -5.03 14.79
N ARG A 64 -4.44 -4.99 15.42
CA ARG A 64 -3.56 -6.15 15.68
C ARG A 64 -4.27 -7.41 16.19
N LEU A 65 -5.21 -7.26 17.12
CA LEU A 65 -5.95 -8.38 17.71
C LEU A 65 -6.96 -9.01 16.73
N ARG A 66 -7.60 -8.22 15.88
CA ARG A 66 -8.54 -8.70 14.85
C ARG A 66 -7.77 -9.39 13.71
N TRP A 67 -6.63 -8.82 13.33
CA TRP A 67 -5.73 -9.43 12.34
C TRP A 67 -5.21 -10.79 12.82
N ILE A 68 -4.65 -10.88 14.04
CA ILE A 68 -4.18 -12.14 14.62
C ILE A 68 -5.31 -13.17 14.73
N ARG A 69 -6.50 -12.78 15.21
CA ARG A 69 -7.67 -13.68 15.29
C ARG A 69 -8.11 -14.18 13.92
N SER A 70 -8.06 -13.32 12.91
CA SER A 70 -8.49 -13.67 11.56
C SER A 70 -7.46 -14.56 10.84
N VAL A 71 -6.16 -14.30 10.99
CA VAL A 71 -5.06 -15.16 10.50
C VAL A 71 -5.09 -16.53 11.20
N LEU A 72 -5.31 -16.59 12.52
CA LEU A 72 -5.49 -17.85 13.26
C LEU A 72 -6.75 -18.61 12.81
N GLY A 73 -7.87 -17.90 12.61
CA GLY A 73 -9.12 -18.47 12.09
C GLY A 73 -9.06 -18.87 10.61
N ALA A 74 -8.07 -18.38 9.87
CA ALA A 74 -7.74 -18.77 8.51
C ALA A 74 -6.63 -19.85 8.44
N ARG A 75 -6.14 -20.34 9.59
CA ARG A 75 -5.01 -21.29 9.69
C ARG A 75 -3.75 -20.82 8.95
N PHE A 76 -3.42 -19.54 9.05
CA PHE A 76 -2.29 -18.90 8.34
C PHE A 76 -2.42 -18.90 6.81
N ASN A 77 -3.61 -19.15 6.26
CA ASN A 77 -3.89 -18.94 4.85
C ASN A 77 -4.34 -17.49 4.63
N PHE A 78 -3.45 -16.66 4.11
CA PHE A 78 -3.70 -15.24 3.85
C PHE A 78 -4.77 -15.02 2.78
N ASP A 79 -4.89 -15.92 1.79
CA ASP A 79 -5.93 -15.83 0.76
C ASP A 79 -7.34 -15.96 1.37
N ARG A 80 -7.53 -16.89 2.32
CA ARG A 80 -8.80 -17.06 3.05
C ARG A 80 -9.08 -15.93 4.03
N HIS A 81 -8.04 -15.33 4.61
CA HIS A 81 -8.17 -14.13 5.43
C HIS A 81 -8.65 -12.95 4.57
N ASN A 82 -7.98 -12.72 3.45
CA ASN A 82 -8.30 -11.65 2.52
C ASN A 82 -9.70 -11.82 1.94
N ALA A 83 -10.08 -13.01 1.48
CA ALA A 83 -11.44 -13.28 0.97
C ALA A 83 -12.55 -12.95 2.00
N ARG A 84 -12.31 -13.18 3.30
CA ARG A 84 -13.26 -12.80 4.36
C ARG A 84 -13.31 -11.29 4.59
N CYS A 85 -12.16 -10.63 4.58
CA CYS A 85 -12.09 -9.18 4.74
C CYS A 85 -12.68 -8.43 3.53
N LEU A 86 -12.48 -8.94 2.31
CA LEU A 86 -13.14 -8.44 1.11
C LEU A 86 -14.66 -8.49 1.26
N ALA A 87 -15.21 -9.63 1.69
CA ALA A 87 -16.65 -9.77 1.92
C ALA A 87 -17.20 -8.88 3.04
N GLU A 88 -16.38 -8.44 3.99
CA GLU A 88 -16.79 -7.56 5.10
C GLU A 88 -16.77 -6.08 4.72
N TYR A 89 -15.83 -5.66 3.85
CA TYR A 89 -15.58 -4.25 3.54
C TYR A 89 -16.01 -3.82 2.14
N ARG A 90 -16.32 -4.77 1.26
CA ARG A 90 -16.98 -4.49 -0.01
C ARG A 90 -18.43 -4.11 0.27
N GLY A 91 -18.84 -2.95 -0.22
CA GLY A 91 -20.22 -2.49 -0.17
C GLY A 91 -21.13 -3.33 -1.07
N THR A 92 -22.43 -3.08 -0.96
CA THR A 92 -23.43 -3.63 -1.89
C THR A 92 -23.32 -3.02 -3.29
N THR A 93 -22.67 -1.85 -3.39
CA THR A 93 -22.36 -1.14 -4.63
C THR A 93 -20.94 -0.57 -4.58
N PRO A 94 -20.31 -0.28 -5.73
CA PRO A 94 -18.99 0.35 -5.75
C PRO A 94 -18.96 1.71 -5.04
N HIS A 95 -20.05 2.47 -5.11
CA HIS A 95 -20.19 3.73 -4.38
C HIS A 95 -20.14 3.53 -2.85
N GLU A 96 -20.77 2.47 -2.34
CA GLU A 96 -20.69 2.12 -0.92
C GLU A 96 -19.28 1.63 -0.55
N THR A 97 -18.61 0.88 -1.42
CA THR A 97 -17.19 0.51 -1.25
C THR A 97 -16.30 1.74 -1.16
N LEU A 98 -16.49 2.73 -2.03
CA LEU A 98 -15.79 4.01 -1.97
C LEU A 98 -16.06 4.77 -0.67
N THR A 99 -17.34 4.84 -0.25
CA THR A 99 -17.73 5.51 1.00
C THR A 99 -17.02 4.89 2.19
N ASN A 100 -16.98 3.55 2.28
CA ASN A 100 -16.27 2.84 3.33
C ASN A 100 -14.76 3.15 3.33
N PHE A 101 -14.15 3.27 2.14
CA PHE A 101 -12.74 3.65 2.02
C PHE A 101 -12.48 5.09 2.44
N GLN A 102 -13.36 6.03 2.07
CA GLN A 102 -13.30 7.43 2.46
C GLN A 102 -13.35 7.58 3.99
N ASP A 103 -14.22 6.84 4.68
CA ASP A 103 -14.28 6.84 6.14
C ASP A 103 -12.98 6.32 6.80
N ALA A 104 -12.18 5.54 6.07
CA ALA A 104 -10.95 4.95 6.56
C ALA A 104 -9.69 5.78 6.25
N THR A 105 -9.77 6.88 5.49
CA THR A 105 -8.58 7.63 5.02
C THR A 105 -7.74 8.16 6.18
N GLU A 106 -8.39 8.65 7.23
CA GLU A 106 -7.75 9.26 8.42
C GLU A 106 -7.45 8.23 9.54
N MET A 107 -7.73 6.94 9.34
CA MET A 107 -7.49 5.93 10.37
C MET A 107 -6.01 5.59 10.52
N SER A 108 -5.47 5.81 11.72
CA SER A 108 -4.09 5.50 12.12
C SER A 108 -3.95 4.13 12.80
N ILE A 109 -4.54 3.08 12.22
CA ILE A 109 -4.49 1.71 12.76
C ILE A 109 -3.46 0.88 12.02
N GLN A 110 -2.57 0.22 12.76
CA GLN A 110 -1.64 -0.77 12.21
C GLN A 110 -1.63 -2.06 13.03
N PRO A 111 -1.77 -3.24 12.39
CA PRO A 111 -1.54 -4.53 13.03
C PRO A 111 -0.14 -4.71 13.62
N SER A 112 0.88 -4.20 12.96
CA SER A 112 2.28 -4.41 13.37
C SER A 112 3.20 -3.34 12.81
N LYS A 113 4.29 -3.08 13.53
CA LYS A 113 5.43 -2.31 13.01
C LYS A 113 6.19 -3.11 11.94
N PRO A 114 6.93 -2.44 11.04
CA PRO A 114 7.17 -0.99 10.98
C PRO A 114 6.05 -0.21 10.27
N THR A 115 5.86 1.08 10.62
CA THR A 115 4.77 1.91 10.05
C THR A 115 4.90 2.12 8.55
N TRP A 116 6.14 2.24 8.03
CA TRP A 116 6.40 2.44 6.59
C TRP A 116 5.82 1.32 5.73
N ALA A 117 5.64 0.11 6.28
CA ALA A 117 5.04 -0.99 5.53
C ALA A 117 3.61 -0.66 5.10
N TRP A 118 2.84 0.05 5.95
CA TRP A 118 1.47 0.47 5.65
C TRP A 118 1.40 1.63 4.65
N LEU A 119 2.46 2.45 4.57
CA LEU A 119 2.64 3.38 3.45
C LEU A 119 2.88 2.62 2.14
N GLY A 120 3.68 1.54 2.21
CA GLY A 120 3.87 0.60 1.11
C GLY A 120 2.55 -0.02 0.63
N GLU A 121 1.73 -0.53 1.56
CA GLU A 121 0.42 -1.10 1.23
C GLU A 121 -0.46 -0.11 0.46
N VAL A 122 -0.54 1.15 0.89
CA VAL A 122 -1.37 2.17 0.21
C VAL A 122 -0.79 2.54 -1.16
N ILE A 123 0.51 2.79 -1.25
CA ILE A 123 1.13 3.23 -2.51
C ILE A 123 1.12 2.12 -3.55
N VAL A 124 1.55 0.91 -3.19
CA VAL A 124 1.64 -0.23 -4.13
C VAL A 124 0.25 -0.61 -4.64
N HIS A 125 -0.72 -0.79 -3.75
CA HIS A 125 -2.08 -1.13 -4.18
C HIS A 125 -2.80 0.03 -4.86
N GLY A 126 -2.47 1.28 -4.53
CA GLY A 126 -2.89 2.43 -5.33
C GLY A 126 -2.41 2.32 -6.77
N MET A 127 -1.17 1.87 -7.02
CA MET A 127 -0.68 1.63 -8.38
C MET A 127 -1.31 0.40 -9.03
N ASP A 128 -1.63 -0.65 -8.27
CA ASP A 128 -2.36 -1.83 -8.78
C ASP A 128 -3.76 -1.48 -9.31
N ILE A 129 -4.33 -0.35 -8.86
CA ILE A 129 -5.58 0.24 -9.34
C ILE A 129 -5.33 1.22 -10.49
N ARG A 130 -4.43 2.20 -10.30
CA ARG A 130 -4.25 3.31 -11.23
C ARG A 130 -3.74 2.87 -12.60
N VAL A 131 -2.81 1.90 -12.64
CA VAL A 131 -2.21 1.45 -13.90
C VAL A 131 -3.24 0.79 -14.84
N PRO A 132 -4.06 -0.19 -14.41
CA PRO A 132 -5.13 -0.74 -15.24
C PRO A 132 -6.19 0.28 -15.68
N LEU A 133 -6.45 1.30 -14.87
CA LEU A 133 -7.43 2.35 -15.18
C LEU A 133 -6.86 3.50 -16.04
N GLY A 134 -5.54 3.52 -16.27
CA GLY A 134 -4.88 4.62 -16.99
C GLY A 134 -4.91 5.96 -16.22
N ILE A 135 -4.90 5.91 -14.89
CA ILE A 135 -4.86 7.09 -14.03
C ILE A 135 -3.40 7.49 -13.79
N ASP A 136 -3.05 8.72 -14.14
CA ASP A 136 -1.68 9.23 -14.10
C ASP A 136 -1.28 9.86 -12.74
N THR A 137 -2.15 9.84 -11.74
CA THR A 137 -1.84 10.36 -10.39
C THR A 137 -0.67 9.60 -9.77
N THR A 138 0.45 10.28 -9.56
CA THR A 138 1.63 9.71 -8.89
C THR A 138 1.71 10.13 -7.43
N PRO A 139 2.16 9.26 -6.51
CA PRO A 139 2.52 9.67 -5.17
C PRO A 139 3.58 10.78 -5.18
N ASP A 140 3.71 11.49 -4.06
CA ASP A 140 4.75 12.51 -3.93
C ASP A 140 6.17 11.89 -4.06
N LEU A 141 7.09 12.63 -4.66
CA LEU A 141 8.44 12.13 -4.96
C LEU A 141 9.21 11.83 -3.66
N GLU A 142 9.20 12.73 -2.68
CA GLU A 142 9.89 12.52 -1.38
C GLU A 142 9.33 11.27 -0.68
N THR A 143 8.01 11.10 -0.74
CA THR A 143 7.31 9.92 -0.20
C THR A 143 7.75 8.62 -0.88
N THR A 144 7.84 8.62 -2.20
CA THR A 144 8.23 7.44 -2.98
C THR A 144 9.71 7.11 -2.77
N GLU A 145 10.59 8.11 -2.68
CA GLU A 145 12.01 7.91 -2.38
C GLU A 145 12.25 7.36 -0.98
N TYR A 146 11.53 7.88 0.02
CA TYR A 146 11.55 7.35 1.37
C TYR A 146 11.13 5.88 1.40
N LEU A 147 10.01 5.55 0.75
CA LEU A 147 9.48 4.19 0.69
C LEU A 147 10.41 3.24 -0.06
N ALA A 148 10.98 3.67 -1.19
CA ALA A 148 11.98 2.90 -1.93
C ALA A 148 13.20 2.59 -1.04
N GLY A 149 13.67 3.56 -0.26
CA GLY A 149 14.71 3.39 0.76
C GLY A 149 14.39 2.31 1.80
N CYS A 150 13.15 2.29 2.26
CA CYS A 150 12.69 1.29 3.22
C CYS A 150 12.65 -0.12 2.61
N PHE A 151 12.13 -0.27 1.40
CA PHE A 151 12.07 -1.56 0.69
C PHE A 151 13.45 -2.16 0.43
N VAL A 152 14.43 -1.36 0.01
CA VAL A 152 15.81 -1.85 -0.21
C VAL A 152 16.56 -2.11 1.10
N GLY A 153 16.13 -1.49 2.21
CA GLY A 153 16.76 -1.64 3.52
C GLY A 153 16.27 -2.86 4.30
N LYS A 154 15.02 -3.30 4.11
CA LYS A 154 14.38 -4.29 4.98
C LYS A 154 13.27 -5.09 4.29
N ASN A 155 13.28 -6.41 4.49
CA ASN A 155 12.14 -7.28 4.17
C ASN A 155 11.01 -7.12 5.19
N PHE A 156 9.77 -7.24 4.72
CA PHE A 156 8.59 -7.31 5.59
C PHE A 156 7.66 -8.44 5.13
N THR A 157 6.59 -8.12 4.41
CA THR A 157 5.68 -9.08 3.78
C THR A 157 6.25 -9.65 2.48
N VAL A 158 7.10 -8.86 1.81
CA VAL A 158 7.82 -9.24 0.59
C VAL A 158 9.34 -9.23 0.82
N PRO A 159 10.11 -10.05 0.09
CA PRO A 159 11.57 -10.12 0.20
C PRO A 159 12.26 -8.97 -0.57
N SER A 160 11.77 -7.73 -0.42
CA SER A 160 12.20 -6.57 -1.22
C SER A 160 13.71 -6.26 -1.12
N LYS A 161 14.28 -6.38 0.08
CA LYS A 161 15.72 -6.19 0.29
C LYS A 161 16.50 -7.25 -0.47
N ASP A 162 16.10 -8.50 -0.33
CA ASP A 162 16.82 -9.62 -0.97
C ASP A 162 16.72 -9.54 -2.49
N MET A 163 15.57 -9.12 -3.03
CA MET A 163 15.38 -8.87 -4.45
C MET A 163 16.26 -7.71 -4.97
N ALA A 164 16.51 -6.69 -4.15
CA ALA A 164 17.39 -5.58 -4.50
C ALA A 164 18.89 -5.92 -4.37
N GLN A 165 19.26 -7.04 -3.74
CA GLN A 165 20.66 -7.43 -3.60
C GLN A 165 21.32 -7.69 -4.96
N GLY A 166 22.54 -7.22 -5.12
CA GLY A 166 23.29 -7.36 -6.38
C GLY A 166 22.92 -6.33 -7.46
N PHE A 167 21.94 -5.48 -7.23
CA PHE A 167 21.55 -4.41 -8.14
C PHE A 167 21.90 -3.01 -7.59
N THR A 168 22.08 -2.07 -8.50
CA THR A 168 22.09 -0.64 -8.22
C THR A 168 20.81 -0.06 -8.79
N LEU A 169 19.94 0.41 -7.91
CA LEU A 169 18.70 1.08 -8.27
C LEU A 169 18.93 2.59 -8.24
N ARG A 170 18.43 3.30 -9.24
CA ARG A 170 18.52 4.76 -9.35
C ARG A 170 17.23 5.29 -9.94
N ALA A 171 16.61 6.26 -9.25
CA ALA A 171 15.50 7.03 -9.78
C ALA A 171 15.98 7.92 -10.94
N THR A 172 15.16 8.06 -11.98
CA THR A 172 15.45 8.93 -13.14
C THR A 172 14.84 10.33 -13.01
N ASP A 173 13.93 10.48 -12.06
CA ASP A 173 13.10 11.63 -11.74
C ASP A 173 13.40 12.18 -10.33
N GLY A 174 14.35 11.58 -9.63
CA GLY A 174 14.69 11.92 -8.26
C GLY A 174 16.16 11.71 -7.90
N THR A 175 16.44 11.82 -6.61
CA THR A 175 17.74 11.65 -5.97
C THR A 175 17.99 10.24 -5.44
N PHE A 176 16.96 9.39 -5.32
CA PHE A 176 17.09 8.03 -4.80
C PHE A 176 18.10 7.20 -5.61
N SER A 177 19.07 6.62 -4.91
CA SER A 177 20.04 5.69 -5.46
C SER A 177 20.53 4.73 -4.39
N THR A 178 20.68 3.45 -4.72
CA THR A 178 21.36 2.48 -3.85
C THR A 178 22.84 2.35 -4.24
N ALA A 179 23.69 2.08 -3.25
CA ALA A 179 25.02 1.57 -3.54
C ALA A 179 24.95 0.05 -3.77
N PRO A 180 25.82 -0.55 -4.60
CA PRO A 180 25.89 -2.00 -4.71
C PRO A 180 26.19 -2.59 -3.33
N ALA A 181 25.33 -3.50 -2.85
CA ALA A 181 25.56 -4.21 -1.60
C ALA A 181 26.90 -4.96 -1.70
N ARG A 182 27.84 -4.69 -0.77
CA ARG A 182 29.09 -5.45 -0.69
C ARG A 182 28.75 -6.90 -0.33
N ARG A 183 29.31 -7.84 -1.08
CA ARG A 183 29.20 -9.29 -0.84
C ARG A 183 29.72 -9.66 0.55
#